data_AF-A0A177CZM9-F1
#
_entry.id   AF-A0A177CZM9-F1
#
_cell.length_a   1.000
_cell.length_b   1.000
_cell.length_c   1.000
_cell.angle_alpha   90.00
_cell.angle_beta   90.00
_cell.angle_gamma   90.00
#
_symmetry.space_group_name_H-M   'P 1'
#
loop_
_entity.id
_entity.type
_entity.pdbx_description
1 polymer ?
#
loop_
_entity_poly.entity_id
_entity_poly.type
_entity_poly.pdbx_seq_one_letter_code
_entity_poly.pdbx_strand_id
1 'polypeptide(L)' 'MGKKIGDNHDEVTFAKKDLPSEHRVLQPDSMSTMDHKPDRLNIHVDEQGTVKNVRYG' A
#
# COMPACT_ATOMS: atom_id res chain seq x y z
N MET A 1 0.76 -13.10 -11.53
CA MET A 1 -0.23 -12.54 -10.61
C MET A 1 0.48 -11.52 -9.71
N GLY A 2 -0.14 -10.39 -9.40
CA GLY A 2 0.44 -9.38 -8.48
C GLY A 2 0.00 -9.63 -7.04
N LYS A 3 0.77 -9.13 -6.07
CA LYS A 3 0.44 -9.28 -4.65
C LYS A 3 -0.62 -8.27 -4.18
N LYS A 4 -1.44 -8.64 -3.21
CA LYS A 4 -2.46 -7.77 -2.57
C LYS A 4 -2.09 -7.46 -1.12
N ILE A 5 -2.78 -6.49 -0.51
CA ILE A 5 -2.69 -6.22 0.93
C ILE A 5 -3.88 -6.88 1.64
N GLY A 6 -3.61 -7.70 2.65
CA GLY A 6 -4.62 -8.42 3.42
C GLY A 6 -4.24 -8.57 4.89
N ASP A 7 -4.96 -9.40 5.64
CA ASP A 7 -4.70 -9.58 7.08
C ASP A 7 -3.64 -10.65 7.35
N ASN A 8 -3.47 -11.60 6.42
CA ASN A 8 -2.50 -12.69 6.51
C ASN A 8 -1.40 -12.54 5.46
N HIS A 9 -0.26 -13.16 5.75
CA HIS A 9 0.89 -13.20 4.86
C HIS A 9 0.87 -14.53 4.11
N ASP A 10 0.88 -14.48 2.79
CA ASP A 10 0.99 -15.65 1.92
C ASP A 10 1.76 -15.32 0.64
N GLU A 11 1.83 -16.27 -0.29
CA GLU A 11 2.58 -16.11 -1.54
C GLU A 11 2.09 -14.91 -2.39
N VAL A 12 0.80 -14.58 -2.32
CA VAL A 12 0.15 -13.53 -3.11
C VAL A 12 -0.39 -12.36 -2.26
N THR A 13 -0.16 -12.37 -0.95
CA THR A 13 -0.72 -11.38 -0.02
C THR A 13 0.35 -10.90 0.97
N PHE A 14 0.52 -9.59 1.07
CA PHE A 14 1.24 -8.97 2.17
C PHE A 14 0.27 -8.69 3.32
N ALA A 15 0.64 -9.10 4.53
CA ALA A 15 -0.17 -8.81 5.71
C ALA A 15 0.01 -7.34 6.12
N LYS A 16 -1.08 -6.65 6.48
CA LYS A 16 -1.03 -5.27 7.01
C LYS A 16 -0.15 -5.15 8.25
N LYS A 17 -0.09 -6.20 9.07
CA LYS A 17 0.77 -6.26 10.27
C LYS A 17 2.26 -6.24 9.96
N ASP A 18 2.65 -6.59 8.73
CA ASP A 18 4.05 -6.59 8.30
C ASP A 18 4.46 -5.22 7.75
N LEU A 19 3.51 -4.29 7.58
CA LEU A 19 3.78 -2.94 7.10
C LEU A 19 4.28 -2.06 8.25
N PRO A 20 5.08 -1.02 7.94
CA PRO A 20 5.46 -0.02 8.93
C PRO A 20 4.24 0.61 9.61
N SER A 21 4.39 1.08 10.84
CA SER A 21 3.31 1.74 11.57
C SER A 21 2.71 2.91 10.79
N GLU A 22 3.56 3.70 10.13
CA GLU A 22 3.16 4.75 9.20
C GLU A 22 3.09 4.18 7.77
N HIS A 23 1.91 3.69 7.37
CA HIS A 23 1.64 3.27 6.00
C HIS A 23 0.29 3.79 5.50
N ARG A 24 0.15 3.92 4.18
CA ARG A 24 -1.11 4.30 3.52
C ARG A 24 -1.28 3.51 2.23
N VAL A 25 -2.45 2.89 2.08
CA VAL A 25 -2.85 2.26 0.81
C VAL A 25 -3.65 3.28 -0.01
N LEU A 26 -3.19 3.57 -1.23
CA LEU A 26 -3.77 4.53 -2.16
C LEU A 26 -4.42 3.80 -3.34
N GLN A 27 -5.71 4.05 -3.54
CA GLN A 27 -6.45 3.60 -4.72
C GLN A 27 -6.09 4.47 -5.95
N PRO A 28 -6.28 3.97 -7.19
CA PRO A 28 -5.92 4.70 -8.41
C PRO A 28 -6.49 6.12 -8.50
N ASP A 29 -7.74 6.28 -8.07
CA ASP A 29 -8.48 7.55 -8.14
C ASP A 29 -8.58 8.27 -6.79
N SER A 30 -7.78 7.85 -5.80
CA SER A 30 -7.76 8.51 -4.51
C SER A 30 -7.02 9.84 -4.62
N MET A 31 -7.75 10.95 -4.44
CA MET A 31 -7.12 12.25 -4.22
C MET A 31 -6.36 12.21 -2.89
N SER A 32 -5.03 12.18 -2.94
CA SER A 32 -4.19 12.26 -1.75
C SER A 32 -3.82 13.71 -1.45
N THR A 33 -3.88 14.09 -0.17
CA THR A 33 -3.32 15.35 0.33
C THR A 33 -1.80 15.39 0.16
N MET A 34 -1.23 16.58 -0.12
CA MET A 34 0.22 16.80 -0.20
C MET A 34 0.86 16.95 1.19
N ASP A 35 0.48 16.11 2.16
CA ASP A 35 1.18 16.06 3.45
C ASP A 35 2.47 15.25 3.27
N HIS A 36 3.61 15.95 3.27
CA HIS A 36 4.93 15.32 3.13
C HIS A 36 5.30 14.62 4.43
N LYS A 37 5.32 13.28 4.39
CA LYS A 37 5.69 12.40 5.49
C LYS A 37 6.74 11.41 4.98
N PRO A 38 8.03 11.75 5.04
CA PRO A 38 9.09 10.95 4.42
C PRO A 38 9.14 9.51 4.95
N ASP A 39 8.77 9.27 6.21
CA ASP A 39 8.77 7.94 6.82
C ASP A 39 7.54 7.09 6.46
N ARG A 40 6.52 7.67 5.81
CA ARG A 40 5.28 6.97 5.46
C ARG A 40 5.47 6.10 4.23
N LEU A 41 5.16 4.81 4.36
CA LEU A 41 5.09 3.91 3.22
C LEU A 41 3.77 4.08 2.48
N ASN A 42 3.80 4.61 1.26
CA ASN A 42 2.65 4.67 0.37
C ASN A 42 2.64 3.44 -0.55
N ILE A 43 1.51 2.74 -0.57
CA ILE A 43 1.28 1.55 -1.38
C ILE A 43 0.16 1.88 -2.35
N HIS A 44 0.50 2.06 -3.62
CA HIS A 44 -0.48 2.28 -4.68
C HIS A 44 -0.97 0.94 -5.20
N VAL A 45 -2.28 0.76 -5.19
CA VAL A 45 -2.97 -0.43 -5.72
C VAL A 45 -3.79 -0.07 -6.95
N ASP A 46 -4.14 -1.08 -7.76
CA ASP A 46 -5.16 -0.94 -8.82
C ASP A 46 -6.60 -1.09 -8.28
N GLU A 47 -7.59 -0.94 -9.16
CA GLU A 47 -9.02 -1.11 -8.87
C GLU A 47 -9.35 -2.47 -8.24
N GLN A 48 -8.51 -3.49 -8.47
CA GLN A 48 -8.68 -4.85 -7.98
C GLN A 48 -7.92 -5.09 -6.67
N GLY A 49 -7.28 -4.05 -6.11
CA GLY A 49 -6.48 -4.09 -4.89
C GLY A 49 -5.09 -4.70 -5.07
N THR A 50 -4.61 -4.84 -6.31
CA THR A 50 -3.28 -5.39 -6.61
C THR A 50 -2.23 -4.29 -6.49
N VAL A 51 -1.17 -4.55 -5.73
CA VAL A 51 -0.06 -3.62 -5.55
C VAL A 51 0.62 -3.33 -6.89
N LYS A 52 0.75 -2.05 -7.23
CA LYS A 52 1.43 -1.55 -8.43
C LYS A 52 2.71 -0.79 -8.11
N ASN A 53 2.72 -0.02 -7.03
CA ASN A 53 3.87 0.81 -6.65
C ASN A 53 3.97 0.93 -5.13
N VAL A 54 5.19 0.94 -4.61
CA VAL A 54 5.48 1.11 -3.19
C VAL A 54 6.61 2.13 -3.06
N ARG A 55 6.37 3.22 -2.32
CA ARG A 55 7.34 4.30 -2.13
C ARG A 55 7.16 5.01 -0.79
N TYR A 56 8.25 5.54 -0.27
CA TYR A 56 8.24 6.44 0.91
C TYR A 56 7.89 7.88 0.50
N GLY A 57 7.13 8.62 1.32
CA GLY A 57 6.79 10.03 1.05
C GLY A 57 5.55 10.66 1.70
#